data_AF-A0A533VKG7-F1
#
_entry.id   AF-A0A533VKG7-F1
#
_cell.length_a   1.000
_cell.length_b   1.000
_cell.length_c   1.000
_cell.angle_alpha   90.00
_cell.angle_beta   90.00
_cell.angle_gamma   90.00
#
_symmetry.space_group_name_H-M   'P 1'
#
loop_
_entity.id
_entity.type
_entity.pdbx_description
1 polymer ?
#
loop_
_entity_poly.entity_id
_entity_poly.type
_entity_poly.pdbx_seq_one_letter_code
_entity_poly.pdbx_strand_id
1 'polypeptide(L)'
;MRKLVFVMIAALGIFAITSAFAYVISQSNAMTYSMMDSDSMSSMMGGMMSGMMGGKSMMNSGSGMNCNSMMSDVPQDVIIKLKSSQAVFAGKPQSMTLLVLDKETKKPLTSAQVIVGIEKGAPMSTMNMIGPMFDAENIGDGKYLVKFALNEKGYYTMHTHVIPAGKSMHLMMLNHEDIGIVVK
;
A
#
# COMPACT_ATOMS: atom_id res chain seq x y z
N MET A 1 41.82 26.03 37.89
CA MET A 1 40.47 26.60 37.74
C MET A 1 39.98 26.37 36.30
N ARG A 2 38.78 25.79 36.20
CA ARG A 2 37.87 25.43 35.08
C ARG A 2 38.27 25.70 33.62
N LYS A 3 38.29 24.62 32.83
CA LYS A 3 38.15 24.61 31.35
C LYS A 3 36.68 24.82 30.98
N LEU A 4 36.39 25.84 30.18
CA LEU A 4 35.08 26.11 29.57
C LEU A 4 34.97 25.31 28.27
N VAL A 5 34.08 24.32 28.23
CA VAL A 5 33.70 23.60 27.01
C VAL A 5 32.43 24.28 26.49
N PHE A 6 32.53 24.92 25.32
CA PHE A 6 31.37 25.42 24.58
C PHE A 6 30.67 24.24 23.91
N VAL A 7 29.49 23.89 24.40
CA VAL A 7 28.56 22.99 23.71
C VAL A 7 27.68 23.85 22.82
N MET A 8 27.93 23.83 21.51
CA MET A 8 26.99 24.35 20.52
C MET A 8 25.84 23.34 20.37
N ILE A 9 24.69 23.67 20.95
CA ILE A 9 23.42 23.02 20.63
C ILE A 9 22.88 23.73 19.39
N ALA A 10 23.03 23.09 18.23
CA ALA A 10 22.34 23.53 17.01
C ALA A 10 20.85 23.25 17.18
N ALA A 11 20.07 24.31 17.40
CA ALA A 11 18.62 24.29 17.33
C ALA A 11 18.20 24.03 15.88
N LEU A 12 17.79 22.80 15.58
CA LEU A 12 17.14 22.46 14.32
C LEU A 12 15.75 23.12 14.31
N GLY A 13 15.59 24.06 13.39
CA GLY A 13 14.36 24.80 13.16
C GLY A 13 13.19 23.87 12.86
N ILE A 14 12.11 24.07 13.61
CA ILE A 14 10.82 23.43 13.39
C ILE A 14 10.21 24.10 12.15
N PHE A 15 10.20 23.41 11.02
CA PHE A 15 9.40 23.81 9.86
C PHE A 15 7.92 23.50 10.15
N ALA A 16 7.14 24.55 10.36
CA ALA A 16 5.69 24.48 10.38
C ALA A 16 5.17 24.30 8.95
N ILE A 17 4.78 23.07 8.59
CA ILE A 17 4.05 22.76 7.35
C ILE A 17 2.89 21.82 7.70
N THR A 18 2.00 22.25 8.58
CA THR A 18 0.86 21.43 9.04
C THR A 18 -0.42 21.65 8.23
N SER A 19 -0.53 22.70 7.42
CA SER A 19 -1.79 23.04 6.74
C SER A 19 -1.95 22.45 5.32
N ALA A 20 -0.86 22.16 4.61
CA ALA A 20 -0.94 21.62 3.23
C ALA A 20 -1.09 20.09 3.19
N PHE A 21 -0.65 19.38 4.23
CA PHE A 21 -0.66 17.91 4.26
C PHE A 21 -2.08 17.33 4.34
N ALA A 22 -2.99 17.94 5.11
CA ALA A 22 -4.36 17.45 5.24
C ALA A 22 -5.19 17.70 3.97
N TYR A 23 -4.92 18.79 3.24
CA TYR A 23 -5.70 19.17 2.07
C TYR A 23 -5.34 18.32 0.83
N VAL A 24 -4.07 17.97 0.65
CA VAL A 24 -3.62 17.14 -0.47
C VAL A 24 -4.13 15.70 -0.35
N ILE A 25 -4.15 15.13 0.86
CA ILE A 25 -4.75 13.79 1.11
C ILE A 25 -6.23 13.76 0.69
N SER A 26 -6.96 14.87 0.81
CA SER A 26 -8.39 14.91 0.50
C SER A 26 -8.72 15.03 -0.99
N GLN A 27 -7.85 15.62 -1.83
CA GLN A 27 -8.19 15.90 -3.24
C GLN A 27 -7.75 14.82 -4.22
N SER A 28 -6.61 14.16 -4.00
CA SER A 28 -6.12 13.11 -4.90
C SER A 28 -6.93 11.80 -4.82
N ASN A 29 -7.71 11.61 -3.76
CA ASN A 29 -8.47 10.39 -3.52
C ASN A 29 -9.83 10.34 -4.25
N ALA A 30 -10.31 11.46 -4.82
CA ALA A 30 -11.67 11.53 -5.36
C ALA A 30 -11.80 11.12 -6.84
N MET A 31 -10.72 11.08 -7.62
CA MET A 31 -10.81 11.05 -9.09
C MET A 31 -10.28 9.78 -9.78
N THR A 32 -9.66 8.83 -9.06
CA THR A 32 -8.97 7.68 -9.73
C THR A 32 -9.46 6.30 -9.30
N TYR A 33 -10.31 6.17 -8.28
CA TYR A 33 -10.76 4.85 -7.78
C TYR A 33 -12.27 4.59 -7.90
N SER A 34 -12.99 5.36 -8.73
CA SER A 34 -14.40 5.11 -9.06
C SER A 34 -14.62 3.90 -9.99
N MET A 35 -13.73 2.90 -9.99
CA MET A 35 -13.84 1.68 -10.82
C MET A 35 -13.80 0.37 -10.01
N MET A 36 -14.26 0.42 -8.76
CA MET A 36 -14.79 -0.77 -8.08
C MET A 36 -16.11 -0.39 -7.43
N ASP A 37 -17.08 -0.04 -8.27
CA ASP A 37 -18.48 0.02 -7.85
C ASP A 37 -19.02 -1.41 -7.82
N SER A 38 -19.45 -1.86 -6.64
CA SER A 38 -19.94 -3.21 -6.36
C SER A 38 -21.27 -3.54 -7.04
N ASP A 39 -21.84 -2.59 -7.79
CA ASP A 39 -23.20 -2.68 -8.32
C ASP A 39 -23.28 -3.24 -9.75
N SER A 40 -22.15 -3.46 -10.44
CA SER A 40 -22.14 -4.03 -11.80
C SER A 40 -22.04 -5.57 -11.86
N MET A 41 -22.07 -6.28 -10.73
CA MET A 41 -22.13 -7.76 -10.72
C MET A 41 -23.53 -8.35 -10.53
N SER A 42 -24.56 -7.51 -10.32
CA SER A 42 -25.95 -7.98 -10.20
C SER A 42 -26.60 -8.26 -11.57
N SER A 43 -26.17 -7.57 -12.63
CA SER A 43 -26.85 -7.59 -13.94
C SER A 43 -26.50 -8.79 -14.83
N MET A 44 -25.45 -9.56 -14.52
CA MET A 44 -25.05 -10.72 -15.33
C MET A 44 -25.67 -12.06 -14.88
N MET A 45 -26.36 -12.10 -13.73
CA MET A 45 -26.93 -13.35 -13.21
C MET A 45 -28.45 -13.50 -13.46
N GLY A 46 -29.12 -12.48 -14.00
CA GLY A 46 -30.57 -12.49 -14.26
C GLY A 46 -30.99 -12.85 -15.70
N GLY A 47 -30.04 -13.00 -16.64
CA GLY A 47 -30.34 -13.08 -18.08
C GLY A 47 -30.42 -14.47 -18.70
N MET A 48 -30.13 -15.55 -17.97
CA MET A 48 -30.00 -16.90 -18.54
C MET A 48 -30.92 -17.92 -17.86
N MET A 49 -32.21 -17.61 -17.71
CA MET A 49 -33.20 -18.61 -17.31
C MET A 49 -34.58 -18.33 -17.93
N SER A 50 -34.66 -18.34 -19.26
CA SER A 50 -35.91 -18.70 -19.96
C SER A 50 -35.63 -19.07 -21.41
N GLY A 51 -34.93 -20.19 -21.60
CA GLY A 51 -34.65 -20.69 -22.92
C GLY A 51 -34.04 -22.09 -22.86
N MET A 52 -34.83 -23.07 -23.28
CA MET A 52 -34.39 -24.40 -23.72
C MET A 52 -34.19 -25.47 -22.63
N MET A 53 -35.28 -26.21 -22.40
CA MET A 53 -35.22 -27.64 -22.09
C MET A 53 -34.31 -28.36 -23.10
N GLY A 54 -33.36 -29.17 -22.63
CA GLY A 54 -32.72 -30.18 -23.48
C GLY A 54 -31.29 -30.53 -23.13
N GLY A 55 -31.11 -31.36 -22.10
CA GLY A 55 -30.08 -32.41 -22.13
C GLY A 55 -28.68 -32.06 -21.62
N LYS A 56 -28.19 -33.01 -20.81
CA LYS A 56 -26.77 -33.32 -20.52
C LYS A 56 -26.03 -32.34 -19.62
N SER A 57 -25.96 -32.74 -18.35
CA SER A 57 -24.78 -32.68 -17.47
C SER A 57 -23.53 -32.12 -18.15
N MET A 58 -23.20 -30.86 -17.88
CA MET A 58 -21.89 -30.29 -18.15
C MET A 58 -21.49 -29.38 -16.99
N MET A 59 -20.62 -29.96 -16.16
CA MET A 59 -19.50 -29.31 -15.49
C MET A 59 -19.76 -27.95 -14.85
N ASN A 60 -20.05 -28.03 -13.56
CA ASN A 60 -19.61 -27.13 -12.50
C ASN A 60 -18.18 -26.60 -12.76
N SER A 61 -18.07 -25.48 -13.49
CA SER A 61 -16.85 -24.67 -13.54
C SER A 61 -16.96 -23.59 -12.47
N GLY A 62 -17.01 -24.03 -11.21
CA GLY A 62 -16.66 -23.20 -10.07
C GLY A 62 -15.15 -22.96 -10.09
N SER A 63 -14.65 -22.22 -11.08
CA SER A 63 -13.32 -21.65 -11.05
C SER A 63 -13.39 -20.44 -10.11
N GLY A 64 -13.53 -20.73 -8.82
CA GLY A 64 -13.17 -19.79 -7.78
C GLY A 64 -11.68 -19.56 -7.95
N MET A 65 -11.32 -18.44 -8.58
CA MET A 65 -9.94 -17.96 -8.61
C MET A 65 -9.49 -17.85 -7.15
N ASN A 66 -8.71 -18.83 -6.70
CA ASN A 66 -8.18 -18.85 -5.36
C ASN A 66 -7.16 -17.72 -5.26
N CYS A 67 -7.59 -16.56 -4.76
CA CYS A 67 -6.75 -15.37 -4.59
C CYS A 67 -5.51 -15.68 -3.73
N ASN A 68 -5.53 -16.73 -2.92
CA ASN A 68 -4.40 -17.18 -2.11
C ASN A 68 -3.22 -17.67 -2.97
N SER A 69 -3.43 -18.05 -4.24
CA SER A 69 -2.33 -18.42 -5.15
C SER A 69 -1.75 -17.21 -5.91
N MET A 70 -2.32 -16.02 -5.75
CA MET A 70 -1.95 -14.84 -6.54
C MET A 70 -1.02 -13.88 -5.82
N MET A 71 -0.92 -13.94 -4.49
CA MET A 71 0.06 -13.18 -3.71
C MET A 71 1.32 -14.01 -3.51
N SER A 72 2.47 -13.46 -3.89
CA SER A 72 3.77 -14.08 -3.62
C SER A 72 4.18 -13.74 -2.19
N ASP A 73 4.58 -14.73 -1.39
CA ASP A 73 5.09 -14.51 -0.02
C ASP A 73 6.35 -13.62 0.02
N VAL A 74 7.05 -13.53 -1.11
CA VAL A 74 8.23 -12.69 -1.31
C VAL A 74 8.13 -12.02 -2.68
N PRO A 75 8.41 -10.71 -2.81
CA PRO A 75 8.43 -10.03 -4.09
C PRO A 75 9.31 -10.73 -5.13
N GLN A 76 8.79 -10.91 -6.35
CA GLN A 76 9.47 -11.66 -7.40
C GLN A 76 10.60 -10.86 -8.06
N ASP A 77 10.34 -9.63 -8.49
CA ASP A 77 11.25 -8.82 -9.30
C ASP A 77 11.98 -7.73 -8.50
N VAL A 78 11.48 -7.43 -7.31
CA VAL A 78 11.96 -6.30 -6.51
C VAL A 78 12.44 -6.73 -5.13
N ILE A 79 13.11 -5.82 -4.45
CA ILE A 79 13.40 -5.88 -3.03
C ILE A 79 12.79 -4.63 -2.40
N ILE A 80 11.90 -4.83 -1.43
CA ILE A 80 11.25 -3.76 -0.68
C ILE A 80 11.86 -3.75 0.72
N LYS A 81 12.35 -2.59 1.17
CA LYS A 81 12.94 -2.43 2.50
C LYS A 81 12.36 -1.22 3.20
N LEU A 82 11.82 -1.42 4.39
CA LEU A 82 11.48 -0.30 5.26
C LEU A 82 12.74 0.38 5.80
N LYS A 83 12.78 1.72 5.75
CA LYS A 83 13.87 2.55 6.28
C LYS A 83 13.47 3.36 7.51
N SER A 84 12.17 3.49 7.76
CA SER A 84 11.62 4.14 8.94
C SER A 84 11.35 3.15 10.07
N SER A 85 11.11 3.69 11.28
CA SER A 85 10.58 2.91 12.39
C SER A 85 9.19 2.36 12.07
N GLN A 86 8.91 1.11 12.44
CA GLN A 86 7.56 0.54 12.40
C GLN A 86 6.66 1.06 13.53
N ALA A 87 7.25 1.62 14.59
CA ALA A 87 6.50 2.25 15.68
C ALA A 87 6.18 3.71 15.34
N VAL A 88 4.89 4.06 15.40
CA VAL A 88 4.34 5.40 15.14
C VAL A 88 3.35 5.82 16.23
N PHE A 89 2.92 7.08 16.23
CA PHE A 89 2.00 7.61 17.25
C PHE A 89 0.60 7.85 16.68
N ALA A 90 -0.41 7.49 17.48
CA ALA A 90 -1.80 7.75 17.14
C ALA A 90 -2.13 9.25 17.04
N GLY A 91 -3.10 9.60 16.20
CA GLY A 91 -3.72 10.92 16.12
C GLY A 91 -2.81 12.02 15.54
N LYS A 92 -1.71 11.65 14.90
CA LYS A 92 -0.79 12.58 14.22
C LYS A 92 -0.51 12.10 12.80
N PRO A 93 -0.29 13.02 11.84
CA PRO A 93 0.29 12.67 10.55
C PRO A 93 1.66 12.00 10.76
N GLN A 94 1.89 10.92 10.03
CA GLN A 94 3.11 10.12 10.05
C GLN A 94 3.61 9.90 8.64
N SER A 95 4.88 9.52 8.53
CA SER A 95 5.44 9.08 7.27
C SER A 95 6.44 7.95 7.46
N MET A 96 6.46 7.02 6.50
CA MET A 96 7.44 5.95 6.42
C MET A 96 8.16 5.97 5.07
N THR A 97 9.46 5.73 5.07
CA THR A 97 10.26 5.64 3.86
C THR A 97 10.51 4.18 3.52
N LEU A 98 10.19 3.81 2.29
CA LEU A 98 10.51 2.54 1.66
C LEU A 98 11.72 2.73 0.73
N LEU A 99 12.60 1.74 0.65
CA LEU A 99 13.62 1.62 -0.38
C LEU A 99 13.25 0.44 -1.29
N VAL A 100 13.13 0.71 -2.57
CA VAL A 100 12.78 -0.26 -3.60
C VAL A 100 13.96 -0.43 -4.55
N LEU A 101 14.43 -1.67 -4.66
CA LEU A 101 15.54 -2.05 -5.52
C LEU A 101 15.08 -3.09 -6.54
N ASP A 102 15.68 -3.06 -7.72
CA ASP A 102 15.60 -4.16 -8.67
C ASP A 102 16.29 -5.39 -8.08
N LYS A 103 15.65 -6.55 -8.11
CA LYS A 103 16.16 -7.73 -7.41
C LYS A 103 17.37 -8.34 -8.10
N GLU A 104 17.49 -8.22 -9.42
CA GLU A 104 18.64 -8.76 -10.17
C GLU A 104 19.86 -7.86 -10.02
N THR A 105 19.71 -6.60 -10.40
CA THR A 105 20.80 -5.63 -10.48
C THR A 105 21.13 -4.97 -9.15
N LYS A 106 20.24 -5.09 -8.15
CA LYS A 106 20.29 -4.40 -6.85
C LYS A 106 20.31 -2.87 -6.95
N LYS A 107 20.04 -2.31 -8.13
CA LYS A 107 19.99 -0.86 -8.35
C LYS A 107 18.67 -0.30 -7.83
N PRO A 108 18.66 0.95 -7.33
CA PRO A 108 17.42 1.59 -6.92
C PRO A 108 16.46 1.78 -8.09
N LEU A 109 15.18 1.45 -7.88
CA LEU A 109 14.13 1.69 -8.86
C LEU A 109 13.56 3.09 -8.67
N THR A 110 14.06 4.06 -9.45
CA THR A 110 13.72 5.49 -9.33
C THR A 110 12.45 5.90 -10.05
N SER A 111 11.77 4.99 -10.73
CA SER A 111 10.58 5.27 -11.55
C SER A 111 9.50 4.19 -11.42
N ALA A 112 9.54 3.39 -10.35
CA ALA A 112 8.48 2.44 -10.05
C ALA A 112 7.24 3.16 -9.51
N GLN A 113 6.06 2.57 -9.73
CA GLN A 113 4.86 2.92 -9.00
C GLN A 113 4.80 2.08 -7.73
N VAL A 114 4.59 2.74 -6.58
CA VAL A 114 4.46 2.07 -5.28
C VAL A 114 3.10 2.41 -4.71
N ILE A 115 2.23 1.41 -4.66
CA ILE A 115 0.85 1.53 -4.18
C ILE A 115 0.78 0.86 -2.82
N VAL A 116 0.15 1.53 -1.85
CA VAL A 116 0.00 1.01 -0.50
C VAL A 116 -1.46 0.97 -0.06
N GLY A 117 -1.79 0.00 0.77
CA GLY A 117 -3.03 -0.03 1.55
C GLY A 117 -2.72 -0.35 3.01
N ILE A 118 -3.51 0.18 3.94
CA ILE A 118 -3.31 -0.06 5.37
C ILE A 118 -4.51 -0.83 5.92
N GLU A 119 -4.27 -1.97 6.55
CA GLU A 119 -5.26 -2.78 7.26
C GLU A 119 -5.04 -2.67 8.78
N LYS A 120 -6.10 -2.65 9.57
CA LYS A 120 -6.00 -2.83 11.03
C LYS A 120 -5.92 -4.32 11.37
N GLY A 121 -4.88 -4.74 12.08
CA GLY A 121 -4.67 -6.14 12.48
C GLY A 121 -3.50 -6.79 11.74
N ALA A 122 -3.52 -8.13 11.68
CA ALA A 122 -2.54 -8.91 10.94
C ALA A 122 -2.87 -8.94 9.45
N PRO A 123 -1.91 -9.26 8.56
CA PRO A 123 -2.16 -9.26 7.12
C PRO A 123 -3.32 -10.16 6.71
N MET A 124 -4.23 -9.64 5.89
CA MET A 124 -5.37 -10.37 5.34
C MET A 124 -6.27 -11.01 6.40
N SER A 125 -6.15 -10.58 7.67
CA SER A 125 -6.82 -11.23 8.80
C SER A 125 -8.22 -10.70 9.02
N THR A 126 -8.48 -9.46 8.63
CA THR A 126 -9.75 -8.77 8.85
C THR A 126 -10.33 -8.15 7.58
N MET A 127 -9.51 -7.95 6.53
CA MET A 127 -9.85 -7.14 5.34
C MET A 127 -10.37 -5.75 5.69
N ASN A 128 -10.09 -5.26 6.91
CA ASN A 128 -10.54 -3.97 7.41
C ASN A 128 -9.55 -2.89 6.95
N MET A 129 -9.59 -2.61 5.65
CA MET A 129 -8.79 -1.57 5.01
C MET A 129 -9.20 -0.20 5.54
N ILE A 130 -8.20 0.58 5.91
CA ILE A 130 -8.36 1.94 6.41
C ILE A 130 -8.32 2.87 5.20
N GLY A 131 -9.49 3.05 4.61
CA GLY A 131 -9.65 3.84 3.39
C GLY A 131 -9.11 3.11 2.14
N PRO A 132 -9.04 3.83 1.00
CA PRO A 132 -8.56 3.26 -0.25
C PRO A 132 -7.05 3.06 -0.24
N MET A 133 -6.57 2.23 -1.18
CA MET A 133 -5.13 2.21 -1.51
C MET A 133 -4.71 3.55 -2.12
N PHE A 134 -3.45 3.92 -1.95
CA PHE A 134 -2.89 5.19 -2.42
C PHE A 134 -1.43 5.06 -2.84
N ASP A 135 -0.96 5.97 -3.69
CA ASP A 135 0.43 5.99 -4.14
C ASP A 135 1.37 6.56 -3.05
N ALA A 136 2.53 5.94 -2.90
CA ALA A 136 3.65 6.51 -2.16
C ALA A 136 4.40 7.54 -3.02
N GLU A 137 4.83 8.64 -2.40
CA GLU A 137 5.55 9.71 -3.09
C GLU A 137 6.98 9.27 -3.41
N ASN A 138 7.37 9.30 -4.69
CA ASN A 138 8.76 9.06 -5.07
C ASN A 138 9.64 10.26 -4.68
N ILE A 139 10.61 10.02 -3.80
CA ILE A 139 11.54 11.05 -3.30
C ILE A 139 12.98 10.86 -3.83
N GLY A 140 13.15 10.06 -4.89
CA GLY A 140 14.44 9.81 -5.55
C GLY A 140 15.24 8.64 -4.94
N ASP A 141 16.29 8.20 -5.65
CA ASP A 141 17.19 7.11 -5.24
C ASP A 141 16.47 5.81 -4.84
N GLY A 142 15.35 5.49 -5.52
CA GLY A 142 14.50 4.35 -5.22
C GLY A 142 13.81 4.43 -3.85
N LYS A 143 13.73 5.62 -3.26
CA LYS A 143 13.03 5.85 -2.00
C LYS A 143 11.63 6.39 -2.26
N TYR A 144 10.67 5.86 -1.50
CA TYR A 144 9.27 6.22 -1.60
C TYR A 144 8.73 6.56 -0.21
N LEU A 145 8.08 7.72 -0.09
CA LEU A 145 7.52 8.25 1.14
C LEU A 145 6.03 7.94 1.21
N VAL A 146 5.67 7.07 2.14
CA VAL A 146 4.29 6.75 2.48
C VAL A 146 3.83 7.74 3.54
N LYS A 147 2.70 8.42 3.33
CA LYS A 147 2.11 9.40 4.25
C LYS A 147 0.75 8.92 4.71
N PHE A 148 0.52 8.90 6.02
CA PHE A 148 -0.75 8.41 6.58
C PHE A 148 -1.01 9.01 7.98
N ALA A 149 -2.23 8.82 8.49
CA ALA A 149 -2.59 9.15 9.86
C ALA A 149 -3.46 8.03 10.42
N LEU A 150 -3.06 7.45 11.55
CA LEU A 150 -3.81 6.40 12.25
C LEU A 150 -4.27 6.94 13.59
N ASN A 151 -5.55 6.81 13.90
CA ASN A 151 -6.15 7.44 15.07
C ASN A 151 -6.24 6.52 16.28
N GLU A 152 -6.15 5.20 16.06
CA GLU A 152 -6.30 4.20 17.11
C GLU A 152 -4.98 3.47 17.36
N LYS A 153 -4.69 3.18 18.62
CA LYS A 153 -3.56 2.33 18.99
C LYS A 153 -3.78 0.90 18.53
N GLY A 154 -2.70 0.18 18.24
CA GLY A 154 -2.77 -1.22 17.88
C GLY A 154 -1.77 -1.62 16.81
N TYR A 155 -1.98 -2.83 16.29
CA TYR A 155 -1.21 -3.40 15.20
C TYR A 155 -1.94 -3.17 13.88
N TYR A 156 -1.17 -2.84 12.86
CA TYR A 156 -1.63 -2.60 11.50
C TYR A 156 -0.67 -3.26 10.52
N THR A 157 -1.17 -3.56 9.33
CA THR A 157 -0.37 -4.05 8.20
C THR A 157 -0.44 -3.03 7.09
N MET A 158 0.71 -2.69 6.51
CA MET A 158 0.80 -1.94 5.26
C MET A 158 1.09 -2.90 4.12
N HIS A 159 0.07 -3.17 3.32
CA HIS A 159 0.16 -3.91 2.07
C HIS A 159 0.88 -3.03 1.05
N THR A 160 2.08 -3.43 0.65
CA THR A 160 2.90 -2.66 -0.30
C THR A 160 2.98 -3.39 -1.62
N HIS A 161 2.59 -2.74 -2.70
CA HIS A 161 2.66 -3.25 -4.06
C HIS A 161 3.60 -2.39 -4.90
N VAL A 162 4.50 -3.04 -5.64
CA VAL A 162 5.46 -2.34 -6.51
C VAL A 162 5.28 -2.76 -7.95
N ILE A 163 5.17 -1.78 -8.83
CA ILE A 163 5.11 -1.99 -10.28
C ILE A 163 6.33 -1.29 -10.89
N PRO A 164 7.36 -2.05 -11.31
CA PRO A 164 8.52 -1.46 -11.97
C PRO A 164 8.11 -0.71 -13.24
N ALA A 165 8.88 0.31 -13.63
CA ALA A 165 8.58 1.12 -14.81
C ALA A 165 8.40 0.27 -16.08
N GLY A 166 7.33 0.54 -16.82
CA GLY A 166 7.02 -0.19 -18.07
C GLY A 166 6.50 -1.62 -17.87
N LYS A 167 6.25 -2.06 -16.63
CA LYS A 167 5.62 -3.34 -16.34
C LYS A 167 4.09 -3.21 -16.21
N SER A 168 3.40 -4.32 -16.45
CA SER A 168 1.93 -4.39 -16.33
C SER A 168 1.47 -4.32 -14.88
N MET A 169 0.32 -3.67 -14.64
CA MET A 169 -0.42 -3.70 -13.37
C MET A 169 -0.66 -5.12 -12.85
N HIS A 170 -0.76 -6.11 -13.75
CA HIS A 170 -0.93 -7.51 -13.38
C HIS A 170 0.20 -8.04 -12.46
N LEU A 171 1.41 -7.48 -12.56
CA LEU A 171 2.55 -7.90 -11.72
C LEU A 171 2.51 -7.34 -10.30
N MET A 172 1.54 -6.46 -9.96
CA MET A 172 1.47 -5.85 -8.63
C MET A 172 1.32 -6.87 -7.49
N MET A 173 0.67 -8.01 -7.79
CA MET A 173 0.44 -9.09 -6.82
C MET A 173 1.67 -9.99 -6.64
N LEU A 174 2.58 -9.97 -7.62
CA LEU A 174 3.84 -10.71 -7.59
C LEU A 174 4.94 -9.93 -6.85
N ASN A 175 4.79 -8.60 -6.77
CA ASN A 175 5.70 -7.68 -6.10
C ASN A 175 5.02 -7.03 -4.90
N HIS A 176 4.47 -7.88 -4.04
CA HIS A 176 3.73 -7.55 -2.83
C HIS A 176 4.56 -7.85 -1.58
N GLU A 177 4.55 -6.96 -0.59
CA GLU A 177 5.19 -7.15 0.71
C GLU A 177 4.30 -6.53 1.80
N ASP A 178 4.09 -7.29 2.88
CA ASP A 178 3.36 -6.83 4.06
C ASP A 178 4.29 -6.30 5.14
N ILE A 179 4.08 -5.06 5.54
CA ILE A 179 4.91 -4.38 6.53
C ILE A 179 4.09 -4.09 7.78
N GLY A 180 4.47 -4.69 8.90
CA GLY A 180 3.82 -4.42 10.19
C GLY A 180 4.05 -2.98 10.68
N ILE A 181 3.04 -2.38 11.28
CA ILE A 181 3.07 -1.06 11.91
C ILE A 181 2.50 -1.18 13.33
N VAL A 182 3.19 -0.58 14.30
CA VAL A 182 2.77 -0.53 15.70
C VAL A 182 2.41 0.90 16.06
N VAL A 183 1.14 1.16 16.31
CA VAL A 183 0.64 2.49 16.71
C VAL A 183 0.55 2.55 18.24
N LYS A 184 1.29 3.49 18.84
CA LYS A 184 1.40 3.71 20.29
C LYS A 184 0.69 4.98 20.76
#